data_AF-Q93NZ9-F1
#
_entry.id   AF-Q93NZ9-F1
#
_cell.length_a   1.000
_cell.length_b   1.000
_cell.length_c   1.000
_cell.angle_alpha   90.00
_cell.angle_beta   90.00
_cell.angle_gamma   90.00
#
_symmetry.space_group_name_H-M   'P 1'
#
loop_
_entity.id
_entity.type
_entity.pdbx_description
1 polymer ?
#
loop_
_entity_poly.entity_id
_entity_poly.type
_entity_poly.pdbx_seq_one_letter_code
_entity_poly.pdbx_strand_id
1 'polypeptide(L)'
;IDFVTKPQLGIREGMLAYSELIAEKIRTAAKARLPQRGPEHAPVMLTHTPLLSSEKLIAIGASTGGTEAIRTVLQPLPPTSPALLITQHMPPGFTRSFAERLNKLCQITVKEAEDVSGYCPDTPILHPVIGTWKLARSGANYQVRIHDGPAVNRHRPSVDVLFRSVAQYAGRNAVGVILTGMGNDGAAGLLEMHRAGAYTIAQNEASCVVFGMPREAIGMGGVNEILDLNQISQRMLAQISSGQALRI
;
A
#
# COMPACT_ATOMS: atom_id res chain seq x y z
N ILE A 1 -14.55 -9.70 5.73
CA ILE A 1 -13.45 -8.80 6.18
C ILE A 1 -12.06 -9.37 5.95
N ASP A 2 -11.90 -10.70 5.86
CA ASP A 2 -10.63 -11.35 5.55
C ASP A 2 -10.89 -12.73 4.94
N PHE A 3 -9.84 -13.46 4.57
CA PHE A 3 -9.94 -14.80 3.96
C PHE A 3 -8.79 -15.73 4.39
N VAL A 4 -8.99 -17.03 4.15
CA VAL A 4 -7.97 -18.08 4.25
C VAL A 4 -7.99 -18.91 2.96
N THR A 5 -6.82 -19.26 2.42
CA THR A 5 -6.69 -20.12 1.25
C THR A 5 -6.70 -21.58 1.66
N LYS A 6 -7.05 -22.52 0.77
CA LYS A 6 -6.87 -23.94 1.06
C LYS A 6 -5.39 -24.24 1.40
N PRO A 7 -5.10 -25.11 2.37
CA PRO A 7 -3.72 -25.49 2.67
C PRO A 7 -3.13 -26.21 1.46
N GLN A 8 -1.84 -26.01 1.20
CA GLN A 8 -1.13 -26.84 0.23
C GLN A 8 -0.99 -28.24 0.84
N LEU A 9 -1.79 -29.18 0.32
CA LEU A 9 -1.82 -30.57 0.77
C LEU A 9 -0.44 -31.21 0.58
N GLY A 10 0.21 -31.63 1.67
CA GLY A 10 1.42 -32.47 1.57
C GLY A 10 2.37 -32.50 2.77
N ILE A 11 2.32 -31.54 3.69
CA ILE A 11 3.31 -31.44 4.78
C ILE A 11 2.61 -31.23 6.13
N ARG A 12 2.92 -32.07 7.12
CA ARG A 12 2.33 -32.01 8.48
C ARG A 12 2.54 -30.64 9.14
N GLU A 13 3.68 -30.01 8.88
CA GLU A 13 4.00 -28.62 9.28
C GLU A 13 3.06 -27.59 8.64
N GLY A 14 2.64 -27.83 7.39
CA GLY A 14 1.69 -26.98 6.69
C GLY A 14 0.31 -26.95 7.35
N MET A 15 -0.12 -28.06 7.97
CA MET A 15 -1.40 -28.12 8.70
C MET A 15 -1.36 -27.36 10.03
N LEU A 16 -0.23 -27.39 10.75
CA LEU A 16 -0.07 -26.62 11.99
C LEU A 16 -0.01 -25.12 11.69
N ALA A 17 0.81 -24.70 10.73
CA ALA A 17 0.86 -23.30 10.28
C ALA A 17 -0.51 -22.81 9.78
N TYR A 18 -1.26 -23.68 9.09
CA TYR A 18 -2.59 -23.35 8.63
C TYR A 18 -3.61 -23.19 9.77
N SER A 19 -3.51 -24.02 10.83
CA SER A 19 -4.34 -23.86 12.02
C SER A 19 -4.09 -22.55 12.75
N GLU A 20 -2.82 -22.13 12.85
CA GLU A 20 -2.44 -20.85 13.44
C GLU A 20 -2.96 -19.69 12.59
N LEU A 21 -2.83 -19.77 11.27
CA LEU A 21 -3.38 -18.77 10.34
C LEU A 21 -4.89 -18.63 10.50
N ILE A 22 -5.64 -19.73 10.56
CA ILE A 22 -7.09 -19.70 10.77
C ILE A 22 -7.41 -19.05 12.13
N ALA A 23 -6.73 -19.48 13.19
CA ALA A 23 -6.96 -18.94 14.53
C ALA A 23 -6.68 -17.43 14.59
N GLU A 24 -5.62 -16.97 13.93
CA GLU A 24 -5.29 -15.55 13.78
C GLU A 24 -6.42 -14.82 13.06
N LYS A 25 -6.83 -15.29 11.87
CA LYS A 25 -7.91 -14.65 11.09
C LYS A 25 -9.24 -14.59 11.86
N ILE A 26 -9.58 -15.63 12.63
CA ILE A 26 -10.77 -15.64 13.49
C ILE A 26 -10.65 -14.61 14.61
N ARG A 27 -9.51 -14.55 15.31
CA ARG A 27 -9.28 -13.57 16.39
C ARG A 27 -9.33 -12.14 15.86
N THR A 28 -8.77 -11.90 14.68
CA THR A 28 -8.82 -10.61 13.99
C THR A 28 -10.25 -10.25 13.64
N ALA A 29 -11.00 -11.20 13.08
CA ALA A 29 -12.39 -10.98 12.73
C ALA A 29 -13.27 -10.67 13.96
N ALA A 30 -13.02 -11.34 15.09
CA ALA A 30 -13.76 -11.11 16.33
C ALA A 30 -13.51 -9.72 16.94
N LYS A 31 -12.34 -9.11 16.66
CA LYS A 31 -11.97 -7.77 17.16
C LYS A 31 -12.18 -6.66 16.12
N ALA A 32 -12.59 -7.02 14.90
CA ALA A 32 -12.70 -6.09 13.79
C ALA A 32 -13.87 -5.12 14.00
N ARG A 33 -13.62 -3.84 13.70
CA ARG A 33 -14.69 -2.83 13.63
C ARG A 33 -15.32 -2.89 12.25
N LEU A 34 -16.52 -3.43 12.18
CA LEU A 34 -17.29 -3.42 10.93
C LEU A 34 -17.88 -2.01 10.74
N PRO A 35 -17.65 -1.37 9.58
CA PRO A 35 -18.33 -0.12 9.30
C PRO A 35 -19.83 -0.37 9.30
N GLN A 36 -20.59 0.45 10.03
CA GLN A 36 -22.03 0.48 9.84
C GLN A 36 -22.32 0.97 8.42
N ARG A 37 -23.18 0.25 7.70
CA ARG A 37 -23.62 0.64 6.35
C ARG A 37 -24.38 1.96 6.43
N GLY A 38 -23.66 3.08 6.38
CA GLY A 38 -24.21 4.39 6.09
C GLY A 38 -24.45 4.54 4.59
N PRO A 39 -25.18 5.59 4.16
CA PRO A 39 -25.33 5.89 2.75
C PRO A 39 -23.96 6.05 2.09
N GLU A 40 -23.69 5.23 1.08
CA GLU A 40 -22.47 5.28 0.28
C GLU A 40 -22.49 6.60 -0.51
N HIS A 41 -21.75 7.59 -0.03
CA HIS A 41 -21.59 8.85 -0.74
C HIS A 41 -20.69 8.59 -1.95
N ALA A 42 -21.12 9.03 -3.13
CA ALA A 42 -20.29 8.98 -4.32
C ALA A 42 -18.97 9.72 -4.04
N PRO A 43 -17.81 9.12 -4.36
CA PRO A 43 -16.53 9.77 -4.10
C PRO A 43 -16.44 11.06 -4.91
N VAL A 44 -16.11 12.16 -4.23
CA VAL A 44 -15.78 13.42 -4.88
C VAL A 44 -14.46 13.22 -5.63
N MET A 45 -14.51 13.30 -6.97
CA MET A 45 -13.32 13.18 -7.79
C MET A 45 -12.35 14.33 -7.50
N LEU A 46 -11.09 14.00 -7.25
CA LEU A 46 -10.05 14.98 -7.00
C LEU A 46 -9.48 15.49 -8.31
N THR A 47 -9.09 16.76 -8.33
CA THR A 47 -8.33 17.37 -9.41
C THR A 47 -6.87 17.47 -9.04
N HIS A 48 -5.98 17.11 -9.96
CA HIS A 48 -4.54 17.19 -9.73
C HIS A 48 -3.84 17.64 -11.03
N THR A 49 -3.04 18.70 -10.94
CA THR A 49 -2.26 19.18 -12.08
C THR A 49 -1.01 18.31 -12.24
N PRO A 50 -0.71 17.79 -13.44
CA PRO A 50 0.43 16.92 -13.65
C PRO A 50 1.73 17.54 -13.11
N LEU A 51 2.50 16.74 -12.38
CA LEU A 51 3.83 17.16 -11.93
C LEU A 51 4.79 17.24 -13.12
N LEU A 52 5.74 18.18 -13.04
CA LEU A 52 6.85 18.27 -14.00
C LEU A 52 7.85 17.11 -13.85
N SER A 53 7.95 16.52 -12.65
CA SER A 53 8.96 15.51 -12.30
C SER A 53 8.35 14.11 -12.12
N SER A 54 9.01 13.11 -12.72
CA SER A 54 8.72 11.68 -12.54
C SER A 54 9.31 11.10 -11.25
N GLU A 55 9.98 11.90 -10.42
CA GLU A 55 10.61 11.44 -9.18
C GLU A 55 9.63 11.29 -8.01
N LYS A 56 8.40 11.81 -8.15
CA LYS A 56 7.42 11.78 -7.07
C LYS A 56 6.59 10.49 -7.12
N LEU A 57 6.46 9.83 -5.96
CA LEU A 57 5.65 8.63 -5.83
C LEU A 57 4.98 8.53 -4.47
N ILE A 58 3.93 7.71 -4.40
CA ILE A 58 3.20 7.41 -3.17
C ILE A 58 3.35 5.92 -2.88
N ALA A 59 3.70 5.55 -1.65
CA ALA A 59 3.79 4.17 -1.21
C ALA A 59 2.69 3.87 -0.18
N ILE A 60 1.92 2.79 -0.38
CA ILE A 60 0.79 2.41 0.45
C ILE A 60 0.97 0.98 0.97
N GLY A 61 0.80 0.79 2.28
CA GLY A 61 0.82 -0.51 2.95
C GLY A 61 -0.50 -0.83 3.63
N ALA A 62 -1.04 -2.04 3.42
CA ALA A 62 -2.29 -2.46 4.04
C ALA A 62 -2.39 -3.99 4.25
N SER A 63 -3.30 -4.42 5.14
CA SER A 63 -3.56 -5.84 5.42
C SER A 63 -5.06 -6.10 5.59
N THR A 64 -5.53 -6.65 6.71
CA THR A 64 -6.96 -6.89 6.97
C THR A 64 -7.80 -5.60 6.86
N GLY A 65 -8.84 -5.63 6.02
CA GLY A 65 -9.66 -4.46 5.67
C GLY A 65 -9.05 -3.56 4.58
N GLY A 66 -7.82 -3.85 4.15
CA GLY A 66 -7.08 -3.03 3.21
C GLY A 66 -7.66 -3.00 1.80
N THR A 67 -8.37 -4.05 1.36
CA THR A 67 -8.96 -4.08 0.01
C THR A 67 -9.95 -2.95 -0.23
N GLU A 68 -10.83 -2.70 0.74
CA GLU A 68 -11.80 -1.60 0.67
C GLU A 68 -11.14 -0.26 1.01
N ALA A 69 -10.19 -0.22 1.95
CA ALA A 69 -9.47 1.00 2.29
C ALA A 69 -8.66 1.54 1.09
N ILE A 70 -7.93 0.68 0.39
CA ILE A 70 -7.21 1.03 -0.84
C ILE A 70 -8.18 1.51 -1.91
N ARG A 71 -9.32 0.81 -2.11
CA ARG A 71 -10.36 1.28 -3.04
C ARG A 71 -10.80 2.71 -2.73
N THR A 72 -11.17 2.98 -1.48
CA THR A 72 -11.57 4.33 -1.04
C THR A 72 -10.46 5.36 -1.27
N VAL A 73 -9.20 4.98 -1.07
CA VAL A 73 -8.07 5.88 -1.29
C VAL A 73 -7.82 6.16 -2.78
N LEU A 74 -7.95 5.15 -3.64
CA LEU A 74 -7.61 5.25 -5.06
C LEU A 74 -8.75 5.77 -5.95
N GLN A 75 -10.00 5.48 -5.61
CA GLN A 75 -11.16 5.83 -6.44
C GLN A 75 -11.30 7.33 -6.73
N PRO A 76 -10.99 8.25 -5.79
CA PRO A 76 -11.03 9.69 -6.06
C PRO A 76 -9.86 10.22 -6.91
N LEU A 77 -8.84 9.40 -7.21
CA LEU A 77 -7.61 9.90 -7.84
C LEU A 77 -7.80 10.14 -9.34
N PRO A 78 -7.35 11.30 -9.87
CA PRO A 78 -7.39 11.59 -11.29
C PRO A 78 -6.28 10.84 -12.05
N PRO A 79 -6.41 10.66 -13.38
CA PRO A 79 -5.38 10.03 -14.23
C PRO A 79 -4.00 10.69 -14.19
N THR A 80 -3.93 11.96 -13.79
CA THR A 80 -2.71 12.76 -13.66
C THR A 80 -1.95 12.53 -12.36
N SER A 81 -2.47 11.67 -11.48
CA SER A 81 -1.84 11.36 -10.20
C SER A 81 -0.43 10.79 -10.36
N PRO A 82 0.48 11.05 -9.40
CA PRO A 82 1.81 10.44 -9.41
C PRO A 82 1.79 8.91 -9.32
N ALA A 83 2.94 8.29 -9.54
CA ALA A 83 3.10 6.85 -9.40
C ALA A 83 2.70 6.37 -8.00
N LEU A 84 1.94 5.27 -7.90
CA LEU A 84 1.60 4.64 -6.63
C LEU A 84 2.19 3.22 -6.54
N LEU A 85 2.75 2.88 -5.39
CA LEU A 85 3.27 1.55 -5.06
C LEU A 85 2.48 1.02 -3.89
N ILE A 86 1.88 -0.16 -4.03
CA ILE A 86 0.94 -0.67 -3.03
C ILE A 86 1.34 -2.09 -2.64
N THR A 87 1.62 -2.30 -1.36
CA THR A 87 1.76 -3.64 -0.80
C THR A 87 0.55 -3.95 0.08
N GLN A 88 -0.25 -4.88 -0.40
CA GLN A 88 -1.38 -5.44 0.34
C GLN A 88 -1.04 -6.89 0.71
N HIS A 89 -1.15 -7.26 1.98
CA HIS A 89 -0.98 -8.65 2.41
C HIS A 89 -2.06 -9.54 1.80
N MET A 90 -1.71 -10.21 0.70
CA MET A 90 -2.57 -11.14 -0.02
C MET A 90 -1.74 -12.31 -0.56
N PRO A 91 -2.26 -13.56 -0.51
CA PRO A 91 -1.62 -14.71 -1.10
C PRO A 91 -1.45 -14.57 -2.62
N PRO A 92 -0.47 -15.29 -3.21
CA PRO A 92 -0.29 -15.35 -4.65
C PRO A 92 -1.59 -15.71 -5.39
N GLY A 93 -1.84 -15.05 -6.52
CA GLY A 93 -3.00 -15.27 -7.38
C GLY A 93 -4.21 -14.38 -7.07
N PHE A 94 -4.33 -13.84 -5.84
CA PHE A 94 -5.41 -12.89 -5.52
C PHE A 94 -5.06 -11.44 -5.86
N THR A 95 -3.77 -11.12 -5.90
CA THR A 95 -3.23 -9.79 -6.22
C THR A 95 -3.63 -9.33 -7.63
N ARG A 96 -3.59 -10.23 -8.61
CA ARG A 96 -4.07 -9.97 -9.98
C ARG A 96 -5.54 -9.57 -10.03
N SER A 97 -6.44 -10.40 -9.47
CA SER A 97 -7.87 -10.13 -9.48
C SER A 97 -8.22 -8.85 -8.71
N PHE A 98 -7.45 -8.53 -7.66
CA PHE A 98 -7.60 -7.28 -6.93
C PHE A 98 -7.20 -6.06 -7.78
N ALA A 99 -6.06 -6.12 -8.46
CA ALA A 99 -5.64 -5.07 -9.38
C ALA A 99 -6.65 -4.87 -10.53
N GLU A 100 -7.12 -5.95 -11.16
CA GLU A 100 -8.14 -5.91 -12.22
C GLU A 100 -9.46 -5.30 -11.73
N ARG A 101 -9.88 -5.61 -10.48
CA ARG A 101 -11.06 -5.00 -9.87
C ARG A 101 -10.87 -3.50 -9.66
N LEU A 102 -9.74 -3.07 -9.10
CA LEU A 102 -9.45 -1.66 -8.88
C LEU A 102 -9.38 -0.88 -10.21
N ASN A 103 -8.79 -1.47 -11.24
CA ASN A 103 -8.70 -0.88 -12.58
C ASN A 103 -10.07 -0.62 -13.22
N LYS A 104 -11.10 -1.39 -12.86
CA LYS A 104 -12.49 -1.16 -13.32
C LYS A 104 -13.20 -0.05 -12.54
N LEU A 105 -12.73 0.26 -11.33
CA LEU A 105 -13.39 1.17 -10.40
C LEU A 105 -12.74 2.56 -10.33
N CYS A 106 -11.46 2.67 -10.66
CA CYS A 106 -10.68 3.91 -10.56
C CYS A 106 -10.44 4.52 -11.95
N GLN A 107 -10.17 5.82 -11.99
CA GLN A 107 -9.78 6.50 -13.25
C GLN A 107 -8.31 6.26 -13.61
N ILE A 108 -7.47 6.03 -12.60
CA ILE A 108 -6.08 5.62 -12.80
C ILE A 108 -6.03 4.16 -13.25
N THR A 109 -5.09 3.86 -14.15
CA THR A 109 -4.79 2.48 -14.53
C THR A 109 -4.14 1.75 -13.36
N VAL A 110 -4.70 0.63 -12.92
CA VAL A 110 -4.15 -0.20 -11.83
C VAL A 110 -3.70 -1.53 -12.40
N LYS A 111 -2.47 -1.97 -12.10
CA LYS A 111 -1.93 -3.25 -12.57
C LYS A 111 -1.27 -4.01 -11.41
N GLU A 112 -1.23 -5.34 -11.54
CA GLU A 112 -0.28 -6.11 -10.75
C GLU A 112 1.13 -5.78 -11.28
N ALA A 113 2.16 -5.75 -10.42
CA ALA A 113 3.49 -5.68 -11.01
C ALA A 113 3.79 -6.98 -11.73
N GLU A 114 4.53 -6.85 -12.81
CA GLU A 114 5.05 -7.97 -13.57
C GLU A 114 6.57 -7.93 -13.43
N ASP A 115 7.21 -9.09 -13.27
CA ASP A 115 8.65 -9.15 -13.49
C ASP A 115 8.85 -8.77 -14.95
N VAL A 116 9.69 -7.78 -15.21
CA VAL A 116 10.13 -7.52 -16.57
C VAL A 116 11.17 -8.58 -16.90
N SER A 117 10.78 -9.87 -16.88
CA SER A 117 11.61 -11.04 -17.18
C SER A 117 11.84 -11.17 -18.69
N GLY A 118 12.25 -10.05 -19.28
CA GLY A 118 12.37 -9.80 -20.70
C GLY A 118 12.48 -8.30 -20.96
N TYR A 119 13.53 -7.67 -20.43
CA TYR A 119 14.09 -6.39 -20.88
C TYR A 119 13.07 -5.29 -21.27
N CYS A 120 12.78 -4.40 -20.33
CA CYS A 120 12.44 -3.03 -20.66
C CYS A 120 13.20 -2.10 -19.71
N PRO A 121 14.49 -1.79 -19.98
CA PRO A 121 15.05 -0.56 -19.46
C PRO A 121 14.10 0.56 -19.93
N ASP A 122 13.72 1.46 -19.03
CA ASP A 122 12.99 2.70 -19.36
C ASP A 122 11.46 2.70 -19.30
N THR A 123 10.79 1.70 -18.69
CA THR A 123 9.37 1.89 -18.32
C THR A 123 9.26 2.52 -16.93
N PRO A 124 9.04 3.84 -16.80
CA PRO A 124 8.76 4.45 -15.51
C PRO A 124 7.51 3.81 -14.89
N ILE A 125 7.48 3.78 -13.57
CA ILE A 125 6.28 3.39 -12.82
C ILE A 125 5.25 4.49 -13.05
N LEU A 126 4.33 4.29 -13.98
CA LEU A 126 3.28 5.27 -14.31
C LEU A 126 1.97 4.97 -13.59
N HIS A 127 1.88 3.83 -12.90
CA HIS A 127 0.61 3.25 -12.45
C HIS A 127 0.74 2.54 -11.09
N PRO A 128 -0.32 2.55 -10.26
CA PRO A 128 -0.47 1.65 -9.11
C PRO A 128 -0.04 0.22 -9.41
N VAL A 129 0.88 -0.28 -8.58
CA VAL A 129 1.44 -1.64 -8.64
C VAL A 129 1.16 -2.39 -7.34
N ILE A 130 0.73 -3.66 -7.45
CA ILE A 130 0.45 -4.54 -6.30
C ILE A 130 1.34 -5.80 -6.32
N GLY A 131 1.91 -6.19 -5.17
CA GLY A 131 2.47 -7.54 -4.92
C GLY A 131 3.80 -7.56 -4.14
N THR A 132 4.64 -8.58 -4.38
CA THR A 132 5.92 -8.80 -3.66
C THR A 132 7.09 -8.15 -4.38
N TRP A 133 7.35 -6.88 -4.07
CA TRP A 133 8.33 -6.08 -4.79
C TRP A 133 9.06 -5.10 -3.88
N LYS A 134 10.12 -4.54 -4.42
CA LYS A 134 10.81 -3.37 -3.88
C LYS A 134 11.02 -2.35 -5.00
N LEU A 135 11.04 -1.08 -4.62
CA LEU A 135 11.53 -0.01 -5.48
C LEU A 135 13.02 -0.24 -5.76
N ALA A 136 13.43 0.01 -6.99
CA ALA A 136 14.81 0.09 -7.42
C ALA A 136 14.99 1.34 -8.28
N ARG A 137 16.24 1.73 -8.51
CA ARG A 137 16.58 2.84 -9.39
C ARG A 137 17.59 2.36 -10.43
N SER A 138 17.35 2.70 -11.70
CA SER A 138 18.28 2.49 -12.81
C SER A 138 18.51 3.83 -13.49
N GLY A 139 19.68 4.44 -13.28
CA GLY A 139 19.96 5.80 -13.72
C GLY A 139 18.98 6.81 -13.11
N ALA A 140 18.30 7.57 -13.97
CA ALA A 140 17.33 8.58 -13.56
C ALA A 140 15.94 8.01 -13.22
N ASN A 141 15.65 6.77 -13.62
CA ASN A 141 14.29 6.21 -13.59
C ASN A 141 14.07 5.23 -12.42
N TYR A 142 12.86 5.26 -11.84
CA TYR A 142 12.40 4.25 -10.90
C TYR A 142 11.93 2.98 -11.61
N GLN A 143 12.20 1.84 -10.99
CA GLN A 143 11.81 0.51 -11.46
C GLN A 143 11.27 -0.32 -10.31
N VAL A 144 10.36 -1.25 -10.63
CA VAL A 144 9.90 -2.27 -9.69
C VAL A 144 10.76 -3.51 -9.87
N ARG A 145 11.26 -4.11 -8.77
CA ARG A 145 11.90 -5.42 -8.80
C ARG A 145 11.17 -6.40 -7.91
N ILE A 146 10.91 -7.61 -8.40
CA ILE A 146 10.38 -8.70 -7.58
C ILE A 146 11.31 -8.90 -6.39
N HIS A 147 10.74 -9.06 -5.21
CA HIS A 147 11.49 -9.51 -4.06
C HIS A 147 11.21 -10.99 -3.78
N ASP A 148 12.11 -11.88 -4.20
CA ASP A 148 12.01 -13.31 -3.92
C ASP A 148 12.74 -13.76 -2.65
N GLY A 149 13.09 -12.81 -1.77
CA GLY A 149 13.75 -13.10 -0.49
C GLY A 149 12.85 -13.79 0.55
N PRO A 150 13.40 -14.08 1.74
CA PRO A 150 12.65 -14.67 2.84
C PRO A 150 11.53 -13.73 3.31
N ALA A 151 10.50 -14.30 3.94
CA ALA A 151 9.41 -13.51 4.50
C ALA A 151 9.93 -12.53 5.56
N VAL A 152 9.50 -11.27 5.49
CA VAL A 152 9.81 -10.22 6.48
C VAL A 152 8.55 -10.00 7.31
N ASN A 153 8.68 -9.99 8.64
CA ASN A 153 7.54 -10.00 9.57
C ASN A 153 6.52 -11.11 9.30
N ARG A 154 6.98 -12.28 8.83
CA ARG A 154 6.15 -13.44 8.42
C ARG A 154 5.25 -13.19 7.20
N HIS A 155 5.42 -12.07 6.49
CA HIS A 155 4.62 -11.70 5.33
C HIS A 155 5.44 -11.71 4.04
N ARG A 156 4.81 -12.21 2.98
CA ARG A 156 5.24 -12.10 1.58
C ARG A 156 3.97 -11.92 0.74
N PRO A 157 3.67 -10.70 0.25
CA PRO A 157 4.50 -9.50 0.26
C PRO A 157 4.62 -8.81 1.64
N SER A 158 5.73 -8.09 1.90
CA SER A 158 5.95 -7.30 3.12
C SER A 158 5.96 -5.80 2.83
N VAL A 159 5.24 -5.04 3.67
CA VAL A 159 5.16 -3.58 3.62
C VAL A 159 6.49 -2.94 4.03
N ASP A 160 7.21 -3.50 5.01
CA ASP A 160 8.54 -3.00 5.38
C ASP A 160 9.52 -3.06 4.21
N VAL A 161 9.48 -4.13 3.40
CA VAL A 161 10.34 -4.26 2.21
C VAL A 161 10.06 -3.14 1.21
N LEU A 162 8.78 -2.84 0.95
CA LEU A 162 8.38 -1.72 0.10
C LEU A 162 8.88 -0.40 0.68
N PHE A 163 8.50 -0.06 1.92
CA PHE A 163 8.81 1.24 2.51
C PHE A 163 10.32 1.49 2.67
N ARG A 164 11.09 0.48 3.07
CA ARG A 164 12.56 0.59 3.13
C ARG A 164 13.17 0.93 1.78
N SER A 165 12.72 0.28 0.71
CA SER A 165 13.20 0.57 -0.63
C SER A 165 12.80 1.97 -1.11
N VAL A 166 11.62 2.44 -0.72
CA VAL A 166 11.15 3.80 -1.01
C VAL A 166 11.98 4.83 -0.24
N ALA A 167 12.27 4.59 1.04
CA ALA A 167 13.16 5.42 1.84
C ALA A 167 14.55 5.53 1.19
N GLN A 168 15.09 4.41 0.69
CA GLN A 168 16.40 4.34 0.06
C GLN A 168 16.48 5.09 -1.27
N TYR A 169 15.50 4.91 -2.16
CA TYR A 169 15.61 5.41 -3.55
C TYR A 169 14.83 6.70 -3.82
N ALA A 170 13.75 6.97 -3.08
CA ALA A 170 12.94 8.17 -3.23
C ALA A 170 13.13 9.18 -2.10
N GLY A 171 13.34 8.72 -0.85
CA GLY A 171 13.49 9.60 0.31
C GLY A 171 12.38 10.64 0.38
N ARG A 172 12.75 11.93 0.49
CA ARG A 172 11.81 13.08 0.50
C ARG A 172 10.90 13.23 -0.73
N ASN A 173 11.15 12.49 -1.80
CA ASN A 173 10.30 12.49 -2.97
C ASN A 173 9.09 11.54 -2.86
N ALA A 174 8.93 10.86 -1.72
CA ALA A 174 7.81 9.98 -1.48
C ALA A 174 6.81 10.53 -0.43
N VAL A 175 5.56 10.07 -0.55
CA VAL A 175 4.59 10.06 0.56
C VAL A 175 4.33 8.60 0.94
N GLY A 176 4.46 8.26 2.22
CA GLY A 176 4.14 6.94 2.76
C GLY A 176 2.78 6.92 3.44
N VAL A 177 1.98 5.89 3.19
CA VAL A 177 0.64 5.74 3.77
C VAL A 177 0.49 4.34 4.35
N ILE A 178 0.21 4.23 5.65
CA ILE A 178 -0.10 2.95 6.30
C ILE A 178 -1.59 2.88 6.66
N LEU A 179 -2.27 1.85 6.16
CA LEU A 179 -3.70 1.63 6.32
C LEU A 179 -4.00 0.48 7.28
N THR A 180 -5.29 0.25 7.51
CA THR A 180 -5.84 -0.84 8.33
C THR A 180 -5.12 -2.17 8.08
N GLY A 181 -4.88 -2.88 9.18
CA GLY A 181 -4.18 -4.14 9.14
C GLY A 181 -3.78 -4.64 10.51
N MET A 182 -3.56 -5.95 10.62
CA MET A 182 -3.04 -6.58 11.83
C MET A 182 -1.51 -6.59 11.81
N GLY A 183 -0.90 -6.58 13.00
CA GLY A 183 0.54 -6.72 13.18
C GLY A 183 1.26 -5.38 13.04
N ASN A 184 2.58 -5.45 12.82
CA ASN A 184 3.49 -4.31 12.81
C ASN A 184 4.23 -4.14 11.47
N ASP A 185 3.93 -4.95 10.46
CA ASP A 185 4.61 -4.86 9.16
C ASP A 185 4.34 -3.50 8.52
N GLY A 186 5.42 -2.82 8.10
CA GLY A 186 5.38 -1.46 7.57
C GLY A 186 5.71 -0.38 8.60
N ALA A 187 5.66 -0.66 9.90
CA ALA A 187 5.92 0.37 10.92
C ALA A 187 7.40 0.81 10.92
N ALA A 188 8.34 -0.13 10.84
CA ALA A 188 9.77 0.17 10.80
C ALA A 188 10.15 0.84 9.47
N GLY A 189 9.64 0.32 8.35
CA GLY A 189 9.86 0.89 7.03
C GLY A 189 9.27 2.30 6.90
N LEU A 190 8.11 2.58 7.51
CA LEU A 190 7.52 3.93 7.49
C LEU A 190 8.36 4.91 8.31
N LEU A 191 8.92 4.46 9.46
CA LEU A 191 9.89 5.26 10.22
C LEU A 191 11.16 5.55 9.41
N GLU A 192 11.65 4.58 8.64
CA GLU A 192 12.78 4.78 7.71
C GLU A 192 12.44 5.81 6.63
N MET A 193 11.24 5.75 6.04
CA MET A 193 10.75 6.76 5.09
C MET A 193 10.69 8.15 5.73
N HIS A 194 10.11 8.25 6.94
CA HIS A 194 10.02 9.49 7.69
C HIS A 194 11.41 10.10 7.95
N ARG A 195 12.38 9.28 8.40
CA ARG A 195 13.77 9.71 8.61
C ARG A 195 14.47 10.14 7.31
N ALA A 196 14.09 9.56 6.17
CA ALA A 196 14.58 9.94 4.84
C ALA A 196 13.89 11.21 4.29
N GLY A 197 13.00 11.84 5.07
CA GLY A 197 12.32 13.10 4.74
C GLY A 197 11.00 12.93 3.98
N ALA A 198 10.48 11.71 3.85
CA ALA A 198 9.16 11.49 3.26
C ALA A 198 8.05 11.96 4.22
N TYR A 199 6.95 12.46 3.67
CA TYR A 199 5.75 12.71 4.45
C TYR A 199 5.00 11.40 4.69
N THR A 200 4.55 11.14 5.91
CA THR A 200 4.00 9.84 6.31
C THR A 200 2.64 10.00 6.98
N ILE A 201 1.68 9.18 6.56
CA ILE A 201 0.28 9.25 6.98
C ILE A 201 -0.14 7.88 7.53
N ALA A 202 -0.85 7.87 8.65
CA ALA A 202 -1.49 6.68 9.20
C ALA A 202 -3.02 6.82 9.19
N GLN A 203 -3.72 5.75 8.82
CA GLN A 203 -5.17 5.68 8.98
C GLN A 203 -5.56 5.71 10.46
N ASN A 204 -6.54 6.53 10.83
CA ASN A 204 -7.02 6.65 12.20
C ASN A 204 -7.77 5.39 12.68
N GLU A 205 -7.89 5.26 14.00
CA GLU A 205 -8.54 4.10 14.61
C GLU A 205 -10.04 4.01 14.29
N ALA A 206 -10.72 5.16 14.12
CA ALA A 206 -12.16 5.21 13.88
C ALA A 206 -12.56 4.60 12.53
N SER A 207 -11.74 4.81 11.49
CA SER A 207 -12.01 4.30 10.13
C SER A 207 -11.33 2.95 9.85
N CYS A 208 -10.42 2.48 10.72
CA CYS A 208 -9.78 1.18 10.58
C CYS A 208 -10.73 0.03 10.91
N VAL A 209 -10.71 -1.02 10.10
CA VAL A 209 -11.30 -2.31 10.47
C VAL A 209 -10.46 -2.97 11.56
N VAL A 210 -9.13 -2.91 11.40
CA VAL A 210 -8.15 -3.40 12.37
C VAL A 210 -7.05 -2.34 12.55
N PHE A 211 -6.98 -1.74 13.73
CA PHE A 211 -6.00 -0.72 14.07
C PHE A 211 -4.74 -1.34 14.70
N GLY A 212 -4.06 -2.21 13.95
CA GLY A 212 -2.77 -2.82 14.33
C GLY A 212 -1.60 -2.09 13.67
N MET A 213 -1.46 -2.25 12.36
CA MET A 213 -0.36 -1.67 11.57
C MET A 213 -0.23 -0.14 11.76
N PRO A 214 -1.31 0.66 11.65
CA PRO A 214 -1.20 2.10 11.90
C PRO A 214 -0.80 2.43 13.34
N ARG A 215 -1.29 1.67 14.33
CA ARG A 215 -0.94 1.86 15.75
C ARG A 215 0.55 1.67 15.99
N GLU A 216 1.13 0.60 15.42
CA GLU A 216 2.55 0.30 15.55
C GLU A 216 3.42 1.38 14.89
N ALA A 217 3.03 1.85 13.70
CA ALA A 217 3.73 2.94 13.01
C ALA A 217 3.70 4.26 13.80
N ILE A 218 2.54 4.59 14.41
CA ILE A 218 2.40 5.75 15.30
C ILE A 218 3.30 5.58 16.53
N GLY A 219 3.29 4.40 17.17
CA GLY A 219 4.09 4.10 18.35
C GLY A 219 5.60 4.19 18.10
N MET A 220 6.05 3.91 16.88
CA MET A 220 7.46 4.07 16.47
C MET A 220 7.87 5.52 16.17
N GLY A 221 6.93 6.48 16.14
CA GLY A 221 7.21 7.89 15.82
C GLY A 221 7.52 8.13 14.34
N GLY A 222 7.07 7.24 13.45
CA GLY A 222 7.29 7.31 12.01
C GLY A 222 6.13 7.93 11.22
N VAL A 223 5.25 8.69 11.87
CA VAL A 223 4.00 9.22 11.29
C VAL A 223 3.93 10.73 11.48
N ASN A 224 3.74 11.48 10.40
CA ASN A 224 3.52 12.93 10.47
C ASN A 224 2.07 13.28 10.80
N GLU A 225 1.11 12.50 10.31
CA GLU A 225 -0.32 12.81 10.45
C GLU A 225 -1.19 11.56 10.53
N ILE A 226 -2.20 11.61 11.39
CA ILE A 226 -3.19 10.54 11.57
C ILE A 226 -4.53 11.04 11.03
N LEU A 227 -5.08 10.36 10.02
CA LEU A 227 -6.23 10.85 9.26
C LEU A 227 -7.36 9.84 9.13
N ASP A 228 -8.59 10.35 8.99
CA ASP A 228 -9.71 9.52 8.54
C ASP A 228 -9.48 9.00 7.12
N LEU A 229 -9.91 7.76 6.84
CA LEU A 229 -9.73 7.12 5.53
C LEU A 229 -10.17 8.02 4.36
N ASN A 230 -11.27 8.76 4.52
CA ASN A 230 -11.82 9.60 3.46
C ASN A 230 -10.98 10.85 3.18
N GLN A 231 -10.05 11.21 4.08
CA GLN A 231 -9.19 12.39 3.94
C GLN A 231 -7.81 12.04 3.37
N ILE A 232 -7.42 10.76 3.40
CA ILE A 232 -6.09 10.31 3.00
C ILE A 232 -5.79 10.64 1.53
N SER A 233 -6.73 10.41 0.61
CA SER A 233 -6.52 10.66 -0.83
C SER A 233 -6.16 12.10 -1.14
N GLN A 234 -6.94 13.03 -0.58
CA GLN A 234 -6.72 14.46 -0.78
C GLN A 234 -5.40 14.88 -0.14
N ARG A 235 -5.11 14.38 1.07
CA ARG A 235 -3.90 14.76 1.78
C ARG A 235 -2.63 14.29 1.08
N MET A 236 -2.57 13.03 0.66
CA MET A 236 -1.38 12.48 0.00
C MET A 236 -1.09 13.20 -1.32
N LEU A 237 -2.12 13.56 -2.10
CA LEU A 237 -1.98 14.36 -3.32
C LEU A 237 -1.53 15.80 -3.04
N ALA A 238 -2.04 16.44 -2.00
CA ALA A 238 -1.60 17.79 -1.62
C ALA A 238 -0.11 17.79 -1.20
N GLN A 239 0.31 16.80 -0.41
CA GLN A 239 1.67 16.71 0.10
C GLN A 239 2.68 16.40 -0.99
N ILE A 240 2.39 15.44 -1.88
CA ILE A 240 3.32 15.08 -2.96
C ILE A 240 3.54 16.23 -3.96
N SER A 241 2.58 17.16 -4.05
CA SER A 241 2.63 18.35 -4.92
C SER A 241 3.25 19.59 -4.27
N SER A 242 3.48 19.55 -2.96
CA SER A 242 3.97 20.72 -2.22
C SER A 242 5.41 21.04 -2.62
N GLY A 243 5.65 22.31 -2.97
CA GLY A 243 6.98 22.83 -3.28
C GLY A 243 7.48 22.63 -4.72
N GLN A 244 6.59 22.39 -5.69
CA GLN A 244 6.96 22.23 -7.11
C GLN A 244 6.25 23.20 -8.05
N ALA A 245 6.91 23.47 -9.18
CA ALA A 245 6.28 24.04 -10.36
C ALA A 245 5.34 22.99 -11.00
N LEU A 246 4.09 23.36 -11.19
CA LEU A 246 3.08 22.54 -11.87
C LEU A 246 3.23 22.73 -13.39
N ARG A 247 2.86 21.74 -14.21
CA ARG A 247 2.67 21.97 -15.65
C ARG A 247 1.46 22.89 -15.83
N ILE A 248 1.71 24.14 -16.23
CA ILE A 248 0.68 25.13 -16.59
C ILE A 248 0.13 24.78 -17.98
#